data_AF-A0A955QQ80-F1
#
_entry.id   AF-A0A955QQ80-F1
#
_cell.length_a   1.000
_cell.length_b   1.000
_cell.length_c   1.000
_cell.angle_alpha   90.00
_cell.angle_beta   90.00
_cell.angle_gamma   90.00
#
_symmetry.space_group_name_H-M   'P 1'
#
loop_
_entity.id
_entity.type
_entity.pdbx_description
1 polymer ?
#
loop_
_entity_poly.entity_id
_entity_poly.type
_entity_poly.pdbx_seq_one_letter_code
_entity_poly.pdbx_strand_id
1 'polypeptide(L)'
;MAIPQPESLDRYSLHLAQMVGKTSWLPNRSVVKKLDEAIFPTSRSGSGHKRFHRIKENKRVIGMYDDNTTPAWAIFWSHGLKGTRPKGWTIAHVWPNSNDIKTYTHLANLAMVPEPFAGLTDKNGPLTGFLRWHAWHVYAWKPAREAKPRKPDGYDEVEWRYLTTDVSNPKSFIRDRIKSLDNERIRILQPIMKRLHML
;
A
#
# COMPACT_ATOMS: atom_id res chain seq x y z
N MET A 1 20.30 -31.51 -13.76
CA MET A 1 19.22 -30.98 -14.64
C MET A 1 18.99 -29.53 -14.22
N ALA A 2 19.08 -28.57 -15.14
CA ALA A 2 18.84 -27.17 -14.83
C ALA A 2 17.32 -26.90 -14.73
N ILE A 3 16.90 -26.06 -13.78
CA ILE A 3 15.50 -25.65 -13.66
C ILE A 3 15.19 -24.70 -14.82
N PRO A 4 14.16 -24.97 -15.66
CA PRO A 4 13.79 -24.08 -16.76
C PRO A 4 13.33 -22.72 -16.21
N GLN A 5 13.69 -21.65 -16.93
CA GLN A 5 13.24 -20.32 -16.59
C GLN A 5 11.80 -20.10 -17.08
N PRO A 6 10.95 -19.40 -16.32
CA PRO A 6 9.60 -19.07 -16.77
C PRO A 6 9.65 -18.14 -17.99
N GLU A 7 8.71 -18.33 -18.93
CA GLU A 7 8.51 -17.40 -20.04
C GLU A 7 8.04 -16.03 -19.53
N SER A 8 8.39 -14.97 -20.27
CA SER A 8 7.89 -13.62 -19.97
C SER A 8 6.40 -13.51 -20.28
N LEU A 9 5.67 -12.80 -19.41
CA LEU A 9 4.26 -12.46 -19.58
C LEU A 9 4.06 -11.09 -20.26
N ASP A 10 5.10 -10.43 -20.76
CA ASP A 10 5.03 -9.06 -21.27
C ASP A 10 3.99 -8.89 -22.38
N ARG A 11 3.86 -9.86 -23.29
CA ARG A 11 2.86 -9.85 -24.37
C ARG A 11 1.41 -9.86 -23.87
N TYR A 12 1.19 -10.24 -22.61
CA TYR A 12 -0.12 -10.29 -21.96
C TYR A 12 -0.35 -9.13 -21.00
N SER A 13 0.64 -8.25 -20.81
CA SER A 13 0.61 -7.20 -19.78
C SER A 13 -0.65 -6.33 -19.84
N LEU A 14 -1.07 -5.88 -21.03
CA LEU A 14 -2.30 -5.09 -21.18
C LEU A 14 -3.56 -5.86 -20.76
N HIS A 15 -3.75 -7.08 -21.24
CA HIS A 15 -4.91 -7.90 -20.90
C HIS A 15 -4.96 -8.22 -19.39
N LEU A 16 -3.80 -8.53 -18.80
CA LEU A 16 -3.66 -8.72 -17.37
C LEU A 16 -3.99 -7.42 -16.61
N ALA A 17 -3.55 -6.26 -17.12
CA ALA A 17 -3.82 -4.97 -16.51
C ALA A 17 -5.30 -4.61 -16.57
N GLN A 18 -5.98 -4.88 -17.68
CA GLN A 18 -7.43 -4.70 -17.83
C GLN A 18 -8.21 -5.58 -16.86
N MET A 19 -7.83 -6.85 -16.71
CA MET A 19 -8.46 -7.75 -15.73
C MET A 19 -8.25 -7.24 -14.31
N VAL A 20 -7.01 -6.88 -13.93
CA VAL A 20 -6.71 -6.38 -12.59
C VAL A 20 -7.40 -5.04 -12.33
N GLY A 21 -7.41 -4.11 -13.28
CA GLY A 21 -8.08 -2.81 -13.16
C GLY A 21 -9.59 -2.95 -12.88
N LYS A 22 -10.26 -3.87 -13.57
CA LYS A 22 -11.71 -4.12 -13.41
C LYS A 22 -12.07 -4.93 -12.17
N THR A 23 -11.14 -5.70 -11.61
CA THR A 23 -11.39 -6.61 -10.47
C THR A 23 -10.74 -6.16 -9.16
N SER A 24 -9.89 -5.15 -9.20
CA SER A 24 -9.19 -4.59 -8.04
C SER A 24 -9.72 -3.22 -7.67
N TRP A 25 -9.28 -2.72 -6.53
CA TRP A 25 -9.67 -1.41 -6.03
C TRP A 25 -8.44 -0.60 -5.65
N LEU A 26 -8.36 0.60 -6.22
CA LEU A 26 -7.37 1.60 -5.86
C LEU A 26 -7.93 2.57 -4.81
N PRO A 27 -7.07 3.19 -3.98
CA PRO A 27 -7.51 4.20 -3.03
C PRO A 27 -8.19 5.40 -3.69
N ASN A 28 -9.22 5.94 -3.06
CA ASN A 28 -9.93 7.11 -3.55
C ASN A 28 -8.98 8.31 -3.70
N ARG A 29 -8.99 8.97 -4.86
CA ARG A 29 -8.12 10.12 -5.16
C ARG A 29 -8.19 11.23 -4.13
N SER A 30 -9.40 11.56 -3.66
CA SER A 30 -9.59 12.63 -2.67
C SER A 30 -9.05 12.26 -1.29
N VAL A 31 -9.15 10.97 -0.91
CA VAL A 31 -8.62 10.44 0.35
C VAL A 31 -7.09 10.44 0.33
N VAL A 32 -6.49 10.00 -0.78
CA VAL A 32 -5.04 10.06 -0.97
C VAL A 32 -4.54 11.49 -0.80
N LYS A 33 -5.15 12.46 -1.50
CA LYS A 33 -4.78 13.89 -1.43
C LYS A 33 -4.97 14.50 -0.03
N LYS A 34 -6.00 14.09 0.72
CA LYS A 34 -6.25 14.61 2.09
C LYS A 34 -5.22 14.11 3.11
N LEU A 35 -4.67 12.92 2.89
CA LEU A 35 -3.74 12.28 3.82
C LEU A 35 -2.28 12.58 3.45
N ASP A 36 -1.94 12.45 2.17
CA ASP A 36 -0.66 12.82 1.50
C ASP A 36 0.64 12.31 2.15
N GLU A 37 0.52 11.36 3.08
CA GLU A 37 1.62 10.78 3.82
C GLU A 37 1.35 9.28 4.10
N ALA A 38 2.38 8.57 4.55
CA ALA A 38 2.21 7.22 5.09
C ALA A 38 1.28 7.26 6.31
N ILE A 39 0.29 6.38 6.34
CA ILE A 39 -0.75 6.40 7.38
C ILE A 39 -0.23 5.91 8.73
N PHE A 40 0.67 4.93 8.70
CA PHE A 40 1.31 4.39 9.89
C PHE A 40 2.83 4.39 9.72
N PRO A 41 3.58 4.74 10.78
CA PRO A 41 5.04 4.72 10.75
C PRO A 41 5.55 3.27 10.88
N THR A 42 5.32 2.46 9.84
CA THR A 42 5.72 1.05 9.80
C THR A 42 6.52 0.71 8.56
N SER A 43 7.33 -0.33 8.66
CA SER A 43 8.13 -0.91 7.58
C SER A 43 7.96 -2.42 7.58
N ARG A 44 8.17 -3.08 6.46
CA ARG A 44 8.00 -4.53 6.32
C ARG A 44 8.97 -5.30 7.21
N SER A 45 8.44 -6.20 8.04
CA SER A 45 9.22 -7.20 8.76
C SER A 45 9.82 -8.22 7.79
N GLY A 46 11.04 -8.68 8.08
CA GLY A 46 11.77 -9.67 7.29
C GLY A 46 12.76 -10.46 8.14
N SER A 47 13.66 -11.21 7.50
CA SER A 47 14.64 -12.06 8.18
C SER A 47 15.53 -11.30 9.18
N GLY A 48 15.90 -10.05 8.88
CA GLY A 48 16.69 -9.20 9.78
C GLY A 48 15.87 -8.44 10.84
N HIS A 49 14.54 -8.37 10.69
CA HIS A 49 13.69 -7.48 11.48
C HIS A 49 12.34 -8.13 11.77
N LYS A 50 12.19 -8.64 13.00
CA LYS A 50 10.98 -9.32 13.45
C LYS A 50 9.81 -8.35 13.58
N ARG A 51 8.60 -8.86 13.33
CA ARG A 51 7.34 -8.13 13.56
C ARG A 51 7.29 -7.61 15.01
N PHE A 52 6.68 -6.44 15.20
CA PHE A 52 6.54 -5.71 16.48
C PHE A 52 7.83 -5.11 17.05
N HIS A 53 8.99 -5.33 16.40
CA HIS A 53 10.21 -4.64 16.81
C HIS A 53 10.16 -3.16 16.42
N ARG A 54 10.68 -2.31 17.31
CA ARG A 54 10.73 -0.86 17.13
C ARG A 54 11.89 -0.47 16.20
N ILE A 55 11.61 0.38 15.23
CA ILE A 55 12.60 1.01 14.35
C ILE A 55 13.16 2.22 15.10
N LYS A 56 14.48 2.36 15.17
CA LYS A 56 15.15 3.48 15.84
C LYS A 56 16.06 4.24 14.89
N GLU A 57 16.03 5.56 14.98
CA GLU A 57 16.96 6.48 14.34
C GLU A 57 17.45 7.46 15.41
N ASN A 58 18.77 7.66 15.52
CA ASN A 58 19.38 8.54 16.53
C ASN A 58 18.86 8.28 17.96
N LYS A 59 18.78 6.99 18.35
CA LYS A 59 18.22 6.48 19.63
C LYS A 59 16.73 6.74 19.85
N ARG A 60 16.04 7.44 18.95
CA ARG A 60 14.60 7.68 19.01
C ARG A 60 13.87 6.58 18.25
N VAL A 61 12.82 6.01 18.85
CA VAL A 61 11.92 5.11 18.11
C VAL A 61 11.24 5.95 17.02
N ILE A 62 11.19 5.53 15.77
CA ILE A 62 10.52 6.27 14.69
C ILE A 62 9.44 5.46 14.00
N GLY A 63 9.34 4.16 14.29
CA GLY A 63 8.37 3.29 13.68
C GLY A 63 8.41 1.87 14.24
N MET A 64 7.72 0.96 13.55
CA MET A 64 7.64 -0.45 13.91
C MET A 64 7.73 -1.35 12.68
N TYR A 65 8.44 -2.47 12.81
CA TYR A 65 8.44 -3.52 11.79
C TYR A 65 7.16 -4.33 11.83
N ASP A 66 6.61 -4.57 10.64
CA ASP A 66 5.25 -5.05 10.52
C ASP A 66 5.00 -5.97 9.33
N ASP A 67 3.96 -6.79 9.42
CA ASP A 67 3.46 -7.55 8.28
C ASP A 67 2.48 -6.70 7.43
N ASN A 68 1.67 -7.35 6.59
CA ASN A 68 0.73 -6.66 5.71
C ASN A 68 -0.52 -6.11 6.43
N THR A 69 -0.57 -6.16 7.76
CA THR A 69 -1.72 -5.66 8.54
C THR A 69 -1.81 -4.13 8.50
N THR A 70 -0.72 -3.37 8.71
CA THR A 70 -0.82 -1.89 8.64
C THR A 70 -1.13 -1.35 7.25
N PRO A 71 -0.62 -1.89 6.13
CA PRO A 71 -1.11 -1.54 4.81
C PRO A 71 -2.62 -1.81 4.63
N ALA A 72 -3.12 -2.95 5.14
CA ALA A 72 -4.55 -3.24 5.13
C ALA A 72 -5.36 -2.24 5.96
N TRP A 73 -4.90 -1.92 7.18
CA TRP A 73 -5.54 -0.88 7.99
C TRP A 73 -5.49 0.49 7.32
N ALA A 74 -4.40 0.81 6.60
CA ALA A 74 -4.23 2.10 5.95
C ALA A 74 -5.32 2.29 4.89
N ILE A 75 -5.51 1.30 4.00
CA ILE A 75 -6.61 1.32 3.03
C ILE A 75 -7.95 1.34 3.75
N PHE A 76 -8.19 0.43 4.68
CA PHE A 76 -9.54 0.22 5.21
C PHE A 76 -10.01 1.43 6.03
N TRP A 77 -9.18 1.88 6.98
CA TRP A 77 -9.58 2.94 7.88
C TRP A 77 -9.62 4.31 7.20
N SER A 78 -8.75 4.56 6.21
CA SER A 78 -8.82 5.80 5.42
C SER A 78 -10.10 5.92 4.60
N HIS A 79 -10.74 4.79 4.28
CA HIS A 79 -12.00 4.76 3.52
C HIS A 79 -13.24 4.52 4.41
N GLY A 80 -13.07 4.43 5.73
CA GLY A 80 -14.17 4.18 6.67
C GLY A 80 -14.61 2.72 6.78
N LEU A 81 -13.89 1.80 6.14
CA LEU A 81 -14.18 0.38 6.18
C LEU A 81 -13.84 -0.15 7.58
N LYS A 82 -14.84 -0.77 8.22
CA LYS A 82 -14.70 -1.42 9.52
C LYS A 82 -14.40 -2.91 9.30
N GLY A 83 -13.60 -3.49 10.19
CA GLY A 83 -13.30 -4.93 10.20
C GLY A 83 -11.93 -5.30 9.65
N THR A 84 -11.77 -6.58 9.35
CA THR A 84 -10.56 -7.16 8.75
C THR A 84 -10.70 -7.23 7.23
N ARG A 85 -9.56 -7.34 6.56
CA ARG A 85 -9.53 -7.58 5.11
C ARG A 85 -10.33 -8.86 4.78
N PRO A 86 -11.33 -8.82 3.87
CA PRO A 86 -12.08 -10.01 3.50
C PRO A 86 -11.16 -11.08 2.87
N LYS A 87 -11.56 -12.35 3.00
CA LYS A 87 -10.87 -13.47 2.35
C LYS A 87 -10.87 -13.30 0.83
N GLY A 88 -9.82 -13.77 0.16
CA GLY A 88 -9.67 -13.64 -1.30
C GLY A 88 -9.11 -12.29 -1.76
N TRP A 89 -8.87 -11.35 -0.84
CA TRP A 89 -8.22 -10.07 -1.13
C TRP A 89 -6.85 -10.00 -0.47
N THR A 90 -5.93 -9.27 -1.11
CA THR A 90 -4.65 -8.87 -0.51
C THR A 90 -4.38 -7.39 -0.79
N ILE A 91 -3.42 -6.84 -0.03
CA ILE A 91 -2.88 -5.52 -0.33
C ILE A 91 -1.54 -5.68 -1.02
N ALA A 92 -1.48 -5.24 -2.27
CA ALA A 92 -0.26 -5.18 -3.06
C ALA A 92 0.39 -3.81 -2.93
N HIS A 93 1.72 -3.78 -3.04
CA HIS A 93 2.49 -2.54 -3.09
C HIS A 93 2.87 -2.22 -4.53
N VAL A 94 2.70 -0.98 -4.95
CA VAL A 94 3.00 -0.51 -6.32
C VAL A 94 4.51 -0.43 -6.56
N TRP A 95 5.26 -0.01 -5.54
CA TRP A 95 6.71 0.11 -5.55
C TRP A 95 7.36 -0.87 -4.56
N PRO A 96 8.57 -1.39 -4.85
CA PRO A 96 9.24 -2.40 -4.03
C PRO A 96 9.89 -1.85 -2.74
N ASN A 97 9.46 -0.69 -2.26
CA ASN A 97 10.12 0.07 -1.19
C ASN A 97 9.45 -0.19 0.15
N SER A 98 9.07 -1.43 0.40
CA SER A 98 8.34 -1.84 1.61
C SER A 98 9.17 -1.71 2.88
N ASN A 99 10.48 -1.43 2.76
CA ASN A 99 11.38 -1.20 3.88
C ASN A 99 11.44 0.26 4.36
N ASP A 100 10.76 1.20 3.69
CA ASP A 100 10.73 2.62 4.06
C ASP A 100 9.41 2.98 4.77
N ILE A 101 9.52 3.61 5.94
CA ILE A 101 8.38 4.03 6.77
C ILE A 101 7.52 5.10 6.12
N LYS A 102 8.07 5.87 5.17
CA LYS A 102 7.35 6.93 4.44
C LYS A 102 6.57 6.40 3.24
N THR A 103 6.79 5.15 2.84
CA THR A 103 6.21 4.56 1.63
C THR A 103 5.32 3.36 1.93
N TYR A 104 5.66 2.55 2.94
CA TYR A 104 5.05 1.24 3.15
C TYR A 104 3.54 1.31 3.38
N THR A 105 3.04 2.34 4.03
CA THR A 105 1.60 2.54 4.27
C THR A 105 1.03 3.76 3.55
N HIS A 106 1.77 4.34 2.61
CA HIS A 106 1.29 5.44 1.79
C HIS A 106 0.21 4.95 0.83
N LEU A 107 -0.97 5.58 0.83
CA LEU A 107 -2.11 5.07 0.04
C LEU A 107 -1.80 4.98 -1.47
N ALA A 108 -1.11 5.97 -2.04
CA ALA A 108 -0.70 5.91 -3.45
C ALA A 108 0.24 4.73 -3.79
N ASN A 109 0.82 4.07 -2.78
CA ASN A 109 1.64 2.89 -2.94
C ASN A 109 0.86 1.57 -2.78
N LEU A 110 -0.44 1.61 -2.51
CA LEU A 110 -1.24 0.43 -2.16
C LEU A 110 -2.36 0.18 -3.17
N ALA A 111 -2.63 -1.09 -3.43
CA ALA A 111 -3.78 -1.55 -4.20
C ALA A 111 -4.43 -2.75 -3.50
N MET A 112 -5.75 -2.77 -3.42
CA MET A 112 -6.49 -3.94 -2.95
C MET A 112 -6.81 -4.82 -4.14
N VAL A 113 -6.18 -6.00 -4.22
CA VAL A 113 -6.26 -6.89 -5.38
C VAL A 113 -6.75 -8.28 -4.96
N PRO A 114 -7.42 -9.03 -5.85
CA PRO A 114 -7.69 -10.45 -5.63
C PRO A 114 -6.38 -11.22 -5.36
N GLU A 115 -6.39 -12.12 -4.39
CA GLU A 115 -5.22 -12.92 -3.99
C GLU A 115 -4.54 -13.65 -5.17
N PRO A 116 -5.26 -14.24 -6.15
CA PRO A 116 -4.64 -14.85 -7.33
C PRO A 116 -3.80 -13.88 -8.18
N PHE A 117 -4.08 -12.58 -8.12
CA PHE A 117 -3.36 -11.56 -8.89
C PHE A 117 -2.20 -10.92 -8.11
N ALA A 118 -2.00 -11.28 -6.84
CA ALA A 118 -0.96 -10.68 -6.00
C ALA A 118 0.43 -10.70 -6.68
N GLY A 119 0.83 -11.85 -7.23
CA GLY A 119 2.11 -12.02 -7.91
C GLY A 119 2.26 -11.21 -9.20
N LEU A 120 1.16 -10.82 -9.85
CA LEU A 120 1.20 -9.98 -11.06
C LEU A 120 1.54 -8.52 -10.72
N THR A 121 1.27 -8.12 -9.49
CA THR A 121 1.38 -6.75 -8.99
C THR A 121 2.58 -6.51 -8.07
N ASP A 122 3.29 -7.57 -7.65
CA ASP A 122 4.43 -7.48 -6.74
C ASP A 122 5.77 -7.30 -7.49
N LYS A 123 6.71 -6.58 -6.88
CA LYS A 123 8.10 -6.38 -7.34
C LYS A 123 8.24 -5.95 -8.81
N ASN A 124 8.45 -6.91 -9.71
CA ASN A 124 8.68 -6.77 -11.14
C ASN A 124 7.63 -7.55 -11.95
N GLY A 125 6.47 -7.82 -11.35
CA GLY A 125 5.34 -8.41 -12.04
C GLY A 125 4.91 -7.56 -13.23
N PRO A 126 4.26 -8.16 -14.23
CA PRO A 126 3.94 -7.53 -15.52
C PRO A 126 3.04 -6.29 -15.38
N LEU A 127 2.40 -6.07 -14.23
CA LEU A 127 1.47 -4.96 -14.00
C LEU A 127 2.10 -3.77 -13.28
N THR A 128 3.34 -3.92 -12.80
CA THR A 128 4.00 -2.90 -12.01
C THR A 128 4.17 -1.59 -12.78
N GLY A 129 4.46 -1.64 -14.08
CA GLY A 129 4.50 -0.45 -14.94
C GLY A 129 3.17 0.33 -14.97
N PHE A 130 2.05 -0.37 -15.13
CA PHE A 130 0.71 0.22 -15.14
C PHE A 130 0.35 0.85 -13.80
N LEU A 131 0.58 0.13 -12.70
CA LEU A 131 0.28 0.64 -11.36
C LEU A 131 1.18 1.83 -10.97
N ARG A 132 2.47 1.79 -11.32
CA ARG A 132 3.41 2.89 -11.05
C ARG A 132 3.05 4.14 -11.84
N TRP A 133 2.77 3.98 -13.14
CA TRP A 133 2.28 5.08 -13.95
C TRP A 133 0.96 5.62 -13.40
N HIS A 134 0.03 4.76 -12.98
CA HIS A 134 -1.21 5.19 -12.33
C HIS A 134 -0.95 6.01 -11.07
N ALA A 135 -0.10 5.52 -10.16
CA ALA A 135 0.23 6.22 -8.92
C ALA A 135 0.84 7.60 -9.20
N TRP A 136 1.75 7.68 -10.16
CA TRP A 136 2.35 8.93 -10.60
C TRP A 136 1.35 9.88 -11.25
N HIS A 137 0.56 9.39 -12.20
CA HIS A 137 -0.33 10.22 -13.01
C HIS A 137 -1.56 10.69 -12.22
N VAL A 138 -2.13 9.81 -11.39
CA VAL A 138 -3.40 10.06 -10.70
C VAL A 138 -3.20 10.65 -9.32
N TYR A 139 -2.16 10.24 -8.59
CA TYR A 139 -1.88 10.72 -7.24
C TYR A 139 -0.70 11.70 -7.18
N ALA A 140 -0.04 11.99 -8.30
CA ALA A 140 1.20 12.79 -8.33
C ALA A 140 2.30 12.22 -7.42
N TRP A 141 2.31 10.90 -7.19
CA TRP A 141 3.12 10.28 -6.15
C TRP A 141 4.02 9.16 -6.67
N LYS A 142 5.24 9.13 -6.13
CA LYS A 142 6.21 8.03 -6.20
C LYS A 142 7.13 8.11 -4.98
N PRO A 143 7.83 7.03 -4.60
CA PRO A 143 8.91 7.14 -3.63
C PRO A 143 9.98 8.14 -4.10
N ALA A 144 10.61 8.85 -3.15
CA ALA A 144 11.52 9.95 -3.47
C ALA A 144 12.67 9.55 -4.39
N ARG A 145 13.26 8.37 -4.14
CA ARG A 145 14.43 7.84 -4.86
C ARG A 145 14.10 7.09 -6.15
N GLU A 146 12.83 6.85 -6.43
CA GLU A 146 12.42 6.12 -7.64
C GLU A 146 12.40 7.05 -8.86
N ALA A 147 12.69 6.49 -10.03
CA ALA A 147 12.56 7.22 -11.28
C ALA A 147 11.08 7.53 -11.57
N LYS A 148 10.83 8.59 -12.36
CA LYS A 148 9.51 8.83 -12.92
C LYS A 148 9.16 7.64 -13.83
N PRO A 149 7.98 6.99 -13.67
CA PRO A 149 7.59 5.88 -14.52
C PRO A 149 7.29 6.37 -15.94
N ARG A 150 7.58 5.54 -16.95
CA ARG A 150 7.11 5.73 -18.32
C ARG A 150 5.66 5.25 -18.44
N LYS A 151 4.85 5.95 -19.24
CA LYS A 151 3.49 5.50 -19.58
C LYS A 151 3.55 4.18 -20.36
N PRO A 152 2.92 3.09 -19.86
CA PRO A 152 2.83 1.84 -20.61
C PRO A 152 1.89 1.99 -21.81
N ASP A 153 2.17 1.24 -22.87
CA ASP A 153 1.30 1.17 -24.04
C ASP A 153 -0.06 0.56 -23.64
N GLY A 154 -1.14 1.12 -24.16
CA GLY A 154 -2.51 0.71 -23.80
C GLY A 154 -2.98 1.11 -22.40
N TYR A 155 -2.22 1.93 -21.64
CA TYR A 155 -2.64 2.37 -20.29
C TYR A 155 -4.03 3.01 -20.27
N ASP A 156 -4.36 3.81 -21.28
CA ASP A 156 -5.65 4.51 -21.35
C ASP A 156 -6.83 3.55 -21.60
N GLU A 157 -6.55 2.31 -22.02
CA GLU A 157 -7.55 1.25 -22.23
C GLU A 157 -7.88 0.50 -20.92
N VAL A 158 -7.16 0.76 -19.84
CA VAL A 158 -7.39 0.13 -18.54
C VAL A 158 -8.42 0.93 -17.75
N GLU A 159 -9.56 0.30 -17.49
CA GLU A 159 -10.58 0.85 -16.61
C GLU A 159 -10.20 0.61 -15.14
N TRP A 160 -9.90 1.70 -14.43
CA TRP A 160 -9.50 1.65 -13.03
C TRP A 160 -10.67 1.92 -12.09
N ARG A 161 -10.83 1.06 -11.08
CA ARG A 161 -11.83 1.24 -10.03
C ARG A 161 -11.21 1.82 -8.76
N TYR A 162 -11.99 2.65 -8.08
CA TYR A 162 -11.59 3.29 -6.83
C TYR A 162 -12.54 2.91 -5.71
N LEU A 163 -11.99 2.74 -4.51
CA LEU A 163 -12.82 2.63 -3.31
C LEU A 163 -13.69 3.88 -3.16
N THR A 164 -14.94 3.67 -2.77
CA THR A 164 -15.80 4.74 -2.29
C THR A 164 -15.43 5.07 -0.84
N THR A 165 -15.85 6.24 -0.37
CA THR A 165 -15.75 6.58 1.04
C THR A 165 -16.90 7.47 1.46
N ASP A 166 -17.45 7.18 2.63
CA ASP A 166 -18.47 8.02 3.27
C ASP A 166 -17.85 8.86 4.42
N VAL A 167 -16.52 8.81 4.56
CA VAL A 167 -15.81 9.51 5.63
C VAL A 167 -15.35 10.87 5.14
N SER A 168 -15.96 11.93 5.68
CA SER A 168 -15.58 13.31 5.39
C SER A 168 -14.17 13.65 5.86
N ASN A 169 -13.75 13.10 7.01
CA ASN A 169 -12.45 13.30 7.64
C ASN A 169 -11.72 11.97 7.96
N PRO A 170 -10.98 11.40 7.00
CA PRO A 170 -10.23 10.16 7.18
C PRO A 170 -9.24 10.18 8.35
N LYS A 171 -8.58 11.31 8.61
CA LYS A 171 -7.62 11.46 9.72
C LYS A 171 -8.30 11.26 11.08
N SER A 172 -9.49 11.85 11.27
CA SER A 172 -10.26 11.65 12.50
C SER A 172 -10.66 10.20 12.69
N PHE A 173 -11.18 9.56 11.63
CA PHE A 173 -11.58 8.16 11.70
C PHE A 173 -10.40 7.24 12.09
N ILE A 174 -9.24 7.42 11.45
CA ILE A 174 -8.02 6.65 11.79
C ILE A 174 -7.63 6.86 13.25
N ARG A 175 -7.64 8.10 13.73
CA ARG A 175 -7.35 8.43 15.13
C ARG A 175 -8.31 7.73 16.09
N ASP A 176 -9.60 7.72 15.78
CA ASP A 176 -10.62 7.08 16.62
C ASP A 176 -10.44 5.56 16.63
N ARG A 177 -10.06 4.94 15.49
CA ARG A 177 -9.69 3.52 15.44
C ARG A 177 -8.48 3.20 16.31
N ILE A 178 -7.42 4.02 16.24
CA ILE A 178 -6.22 3.89 17.08
C ILE A 178 -6.56 4.01 18.57
N LYS A 179 -7.53 4.86 18.94
CA LYS A 179 -7.97 5.01 20.34
C LYS A 179 -8.86 3.87 20.83
N SER A 180 -9.67 3.28 19.94
CA SER A 180 -10.67 2.26 20.30
C SER A 180 -10.11 0.84 20.46
N LEU A 181 -8.87 0.60 20.00
CA LEU A 181 -8.27 -0.73 19.96
C LEU A 181 -7.15 -0.84 21.00
N ASP A 182 -7.00 -2.03 21.59
CA ASP A 182 -5.93 -2.31 22.54
C ASP A 182 -5.25 -3.67 22.25
N ASN A 183 -4.67 -3.79 21.07
CA ASN A 183 -3.82 -4.91 20.70
C ASN A 183 -2.33 -4.50 20.70
N GLU A 184 -1.43 -5.48 20.65
CA GLU A 184 0.02 -5.26 20.69
C GLU A 184 0.52 -4.21 19.68
N ARG A 185 0.04 -4.28 18.44
CA ARG A 185 0.39 -3.33 17.38
C ARG A 185 -0.03 -1.90 17.75
N ILE A 186 -1.20 -1.71 18.35
CA ILE A 186 -1.66 -0.39 18.81
C ILE A 186 -0.86 0.11 20.00
N ARG A 187 -0.56 -0.74 20.98
CA ARG A 187 0.26 -0.38 22.15
C ARG A 187 1.65 0.13 21.74
N ILE A 188 2.18 -0.37 20.62
CA ILE A 188 3.46 0.10 20.06
C ILE A 188 3.27 1.35 19.19
N LEU A 189 2.31 1.34 18.27
CA LEU A 189 2.14 2.44 17.29
C LEU A 189 1.61 3.73 17.91
N GLN A 190 0.66 3.65 18.83
CA GLN A 190 0.01 4.82 19.40
C GLN A 190 1.01 5.83 20.00
N PRO A 191 1.97 5.46 20.87
CA PRO A 191 2.95 6.42 21.40
C PRO A 191 3.89 6.96 20.31
N ILE A 192 4.21 6.17 19.28
CA ILE A 192 5.04 6.61 18.16
C ILE A 192 4.30 7.69 17.36
N MET A 193 3.04 7.43 16.99
CA MET A 193 2.21 8.35 16.21
C MET A 193 1.91 9.64 16.97
N LYS A 194 1.65 9.59 18.29
CA LYS A 194 1.49 10.79 19.13
C LYS A 194 2.71 11.70 19.04
N ARG A 195 3.91 11.12 19.18
CA ARG A 195 5.16 11.89 19.13
C ARG A 195 5.47 12.43 17.72
N LEU A 196 5.06 11.72 16.67
CA LEU A 196 5.21 12.17 15.28
C LEU A 196 4.10 13.13 14.83
N HIS A 197 3.19 13.54 15.72
CA HIS A 197 2.05 14.41 15.40
C HIS A 197 1.13 13.83 14.29
N MET A 198 1.04 12.49 14.21
CA MET A 198 0.16 11.77 13.28
C MET A 198 -1.22 11.46 13.89
N LEU A 199 -1.39 11.67 15.21
CA LEU A 199 -2.67 11.66 15.91
C LEU A 199 -3.02 13.07 16.33
#